data_AF-A0A356KPV1-F1
#
_entry.id   AF-A0A356KPV1-F1
#
_cell.length_a   1.000
_cell.length_b   1.000
_cell.length_c   1.000
_cell.angle_alpha   90.00
_cell.angle_beta   90.00
_cell.angle_gamma   90.00
#
_symmetry.space_group_name_H-M   'P 1'
#
loop_
_entity.id
_entity.type
_entity.pdbx_description
1 polymer ?
#
loop_
_entity_poly.entity_id
_entity_poly.type
_entity_poly.pdbx_seq_one_letter_code
_entity_poly.pdbx_strand_id
1 'polypeptide(L)'
;MTLPTPNLDDRSFEQIRDEAIRLIPQYCPEWTNYNPSDPGITLIELFAWMTEMVLYRLNRVPDKVYLTLLDLIGIRLRPPQPARTMLTFTLVDGFSGGTWVPRGTQVATEPNEDGDSIVFETEYDLYAVSTRLAQVISIHRDKVAEHTETLRAVPREPFDAFAGTKEIDRYLYISDSRFSTLAESGTVQVVFDCPQARTEGLTALLEWEYWNGHRWKDLDTIEISPAEDAASGNQKTVGFAGPLEDIAMGIVAEEEEERFWIRGHLIELPANENETIVGSVSAAAQILDEGILADVALASQADVFVPLDTTKTFYPLGEAPVVDSAFYVLSEECVGKEDSRVFFDLTLADPTVVAPAKPTANLVLVMEFFNGTRWVELGRTTPEGVPDTVKHDFRDSTLALTTNGTISFLRPDEMVAHEVNGQEGHWVRMRILQGDYGRAGAYQVVDGNWVWKDEHPLQPPAMRSLEIRYSQVPYAIDRCYSYNDFTFLDQTHVVRDDFKSFQAFEPFREENPALYLGLDSPLPEQSVRLYLRLEEFEEGEHDVVLSEPFPEEASERERRRRRRKPDQRLAWEYWNGKRWADLKPRDETVNLTRMD
;
A
#
# COMPACT_ATOMS: atom_id res chain seq x y z
N MET A 1 2.94 21.02 -47.96
CA MET A 1 2.28 20.61 -49.22
C MET A 1 2.73 21.51 -50.36
N THR A 2 3.21 20.94 -51.47
CA THR A 2 3.42 21.69 -52.72
C THR A 2 2.07 22.01 -53.33
N LEU A 3 1.80 23.29 -53.63
CA LEU A 3 0.60 23.67 -54.39
C LEU A 3 0.62 22.91 -55.73
N PRO A 4 -0.47 22.23 -56.12
CA PRO A 4 -0.50 21.47 -57.36
C PRO A 4 -0.24 22.42 -58.53
N THR A 5 0.74 22.08 -59.39
CA THR A 5 1.00 22.86 -60.59
C THR A 5 -0.25 22.82 -61.47
N PRO A 6 -0.88 23.96 -61.80
CA PRO A 6 -2.10 23.97 -62.59
C PRO A 6 -1.79 23.47 -64.01
N ASN A 7 -2.55 22.48 -64.45
CA ASN A 7 -2.55 22.05 -65.83
C ASN A 7 -3.35 23.09 -66.63
N LEU A 8 -2.68 23.86 -67.50
CA LEU A 8 -3.30 24.99 -68.20
C LEU A 8 -4.25 24.52 -69.32
N ASP A 9 -3.94 23.38 -69.93
CA ASP A 9 -4.78 22.70 -70.92
C ASP A 9 -4.52 21.20 -70.83
N ASP A 10 -5.56 20.43 -70.51
CA ASP A 10 -5.50 18.99 -70.28
C ASP A 10 -5.94 18.15 -71.48
N ARG A 11 -6.20 18.79 -72.63
CA ARG A 11 -6.68 18.08 -73.82
C ARG A 11 -5.65 17.10 -74.37
N SER A 12 -6.06 15.85 -74.53
CA SER A 12 -5.25 14.81 -75.16
C SER A 12 -5.34 14.83 -76.69
N PHE A 13 -4.40 14.16 -77.35
CA PHE A 13 -4.44 13.91 -78.79
C PHE A 13 -5.82 13.43 -79.28
N GLU A 14 -6.42 12.45 -78.58
CA GLU A 14 -7.70 11.88 -78.98
C GLU A 14 -8.83 12.89 -78.88
N GLN A 15 -8.85 13.70 -77.81
CA GLN A 15 -9.85 14.73 -77.61
C GLN A 15 -9.75 15.82 -78.68
N ILE A 16 -8.53 16.23 -79.04
CA ILE A 16 -8.28 17.24 -80.09
C ILE A 16 -8.67 16.68 -81.46
N ARG A 17 -8.30 15.43 -81.78
CA ARG A 17 -8.68 14.76 -83.02
C ARG A 17 -10.19 14.64 -83.15
N ASP A 18 -10.86 14.15 -82.11
CA ASP A 18 -12.30 13.90 -82.13
C ASP A 18 -13.10 15.22 -82.18
N GLU A 19 -12.61 16.27 -81.52
CA GLU A 19 -13.15 17.63 -81.64
C GLU A 19 -13.04 18.14 -83.09
N ALA A 20 -11.85 18.01 -83.71
CA ALA A 20 -11.65 18.41 -85.10
C ALA A 20 -12.56 17.65 -86.06
N ILE A 21 -12.74 16.34 -85.86
CA ILE A 21 -13.68 15.52 -86.66
C ILE A 21 -15.12 16.00 -86.49
N ARG A 22 -15.55 16.32 -85.26
CA ARG A 22 -16.90 16.85 -84.98
C ARG A 22 -17.17 18.18 -85.66
N LEU A 23 -16.14 18.98 -85.93
CA LEU A 23 -16.26 20.28 -86.59
C LEU A 23 -16.32 20.17 -88.14
N ILE A 24 -15.95 19.03 -88.73
CA ILE A 24 -15.93 18.86 -90.20
C ILE A 24 -17.29 19.19 -90.85
N PRO A 25 -18.45 18.70 -90.37
CA PRO A 25 -19.74 18.99 -91.01
C PRO A 25 -20.08 20.49 -91.05
N GLN A 26 -19.53 21.28 -90.12
CA GLN A 26 -19.76 22.72 -90.04
C GLN A 26 -18.85 23.51 -91.00
N TYR A 27 -17.58 23.14 -91.09
CA TYR A 27 -16.59 23.91 -91.87
C TYR A 27 -16.35 23.37 -93.29
N CYS A 28 -16.55 22.07 -93.50
CA CYS A 28 -16.36 21.42 -94.79
C CYS A 28 -17.45 20.35 -95.01
N PRO A 29 -18.71 20.76 -95.22
CA PRO A 29 -19.84 19.83 -95.38
C PRO A 29 -19.71 18.89 -96.58
N GLU A 30 -18.84 19.21 -97.54
CA GLU A 30 -18.56 18.37 -98.71
C GLU A 30 -17.64 17.17 -98.40
N TRP A 31 -16.93 17.21 -97.26
CA TRP A 31 -16.08 16.12 -96.80
C TRP A 31 -16.93 15.09 -96.03
N THR A 32 -17.17 13.93 -96.66
CA THR A 32 -18.09 12.91 -96.14
C THR A 32 -17.41 11.61 -95.70
N ASN A 33 -16.12 11.44 -96.01
CA ASN A 33 -15.34 10.26 -95.66
C ASN A 33 -14.50 10.50 -94.39
N TYR A 34 -14.92 9.92 -93.27
CA TYR A 34 -14.24 10.06 -91.97
C TYR A 34 -13.44 8.80 -91.58
N ASN A 35 -13.12 7.93 -92.53
CA ASN A 35 -12.34 6.73 -92.24
C ASN A 35 -10.88 7.09 -91.89
N PRO A 36 -10.21 6.33 -90.99
CA PRO A 36 -8.80 6.58 -90.65
C PRO A 36 -7.84 6.58 -91.85
N SER A 37 -8.19 5.84 -92.91
CA SER A 37 -7.41 5.79 -94.16
C SER A 37 -7.58 7.03 -95.06
N ASP A 38 -8.45 7.97 -94.70
CA ASP A 38 -8.64 9.21 -95.42
C ASP A 38 -7.46 10.17 -95.18
N PRO A 39 -6.77 10.67 -96.22
CA PRO A 39 -5.61 11.55 -96.05
C PRO A 39 -5.92 12.83 -95.25
N GLY A 40 -7.16 13.33 -95.31
CA GLY A 40 -7.59 14.47 -94.51
C GLY A 40 -7.64 14.14 -93.02
N ILE A 41 -8.11 12.94 -92.66
CA ILE A 41 -8.11 12.47 -91.27
C ILE A 41 -6.67 12.28 -90.77
N THR A 42 -5.76 11.73 -91.59
CA THR A 42 -4.34 11.63 -91.23
C THR A 42 -3.70 13.00 -90.97
N LEU A 43 -4.08 14.04 -91.71
CA LEU A 43 -3.62 15.41 -91.43
C LEU A 43 -4.20 15.94 -90.11
N ILE A 44 -5.48 15.67 -89.81
CA ILE A 44 -6.07 16.02 -88.51
C ILE A 44 -5.31 15.34 -87.37
N GLU A 45 -4.98 14.06 -87.51
CA GLU A 45 -4.16 13.33 -86.53
C GLU A 45 -2.78 13.99 -86.37
N LEU A 46 -2.08 14.30 -87.47
CA LEU A 46 -0.79 14.98 -87.39
C LEU A 46 -0.88 16.33 -86.65
N PHE A 47 -1.91 17.13 -86.95
CA PHE A 47 -2.12 18.42 -86.28
C PHE A 47 -2.54 18.28 -84.83
N ALA A 48 -3.34 17.26 -84.49
CA ALA A 48 -3.70 16.95 -83.11
C ALA A 48 -2.45 16.60 -82.29
N TRP A 49 -1.54 15.79 -82.85
CA TRP A 49 -0.27 15.44 -82.21
C TRP A 49 0.64 16.66 -82.04
N MET A 50 0.77 17.50 -83.08
CA MET A 50 1.53 18.75 -82.99
C MET A 50 0.95 19.69 -81.91
N THR A 51 -0.38 19.75 -81.80
CA THR A 51 -1.07 20.58 -80.80
C THR A 51 -0.82 20.06 -79.40
N GLU A 52 -0.96 18.75 -79.16
CA GLU A 52 -0.65 18.13 -77.87
C GLU A 52 0.80 18.40 -77.43
N MET A 53 1.77 18.38 -78.35
CA MET A 53 3.16 18.74 -78.05
C MET A 53 3.32 20.22 -77.63
N VAL A 54 2.50 21.13 -78.18
CA VAL A 54 2.48 22.53 -77.75
C VAL A 54 1.83 22.67 -76.37
N LEU A 55 0.72 21.98 -76.12
CA LEU A 55 0.06 21.96 -74.81
C LEU A 55 1.01 21.43 -73.72
N TYR A 56 1.76 20.36 -74.01
CA TYR A 56 2.80 19.85 -73.12
C TYR A 56 3.83 20.91 -72.72
N ARG A 57 4.28 21.73 -73.68
CA ARG A 57 5.24 22.82 -73.40
C ARG A 57 4.59 23.96 -72.63
N LEU A 58 3.33 24.29 -72.93
CA LEU A 58 2.57 25.31 -72.22
C LEU A 58 2.40 24.93 -70.74
N ASN A 59 2.10 23.66 -70.47
CA ASN A 59 1.94 23.14 -69.11
C ASN A 59 3.23 23.14 -68.27
N ARG A 60 4.41 23.36 -68.89
CA ARG A 60 5.69 23.57 -68.19
C ARG A 60 6.00 25.04 -67.88
N VAL A 61 5.21 25.98 -68.41
CA VAL A 61 5.40 27.41 -68.15
C VAL A 61 5.17 27.77 -66.68
N PRO A 62 4.12 27.28 -65.98
CA PRO A 62 3.89 27.59 -64.58
C PRO A 62 5.09 27.28 -63.67
N ASP A 63 5.71 26.10 -63.80
CA ASP A 63 6.89 25.73 -63.00
C ASP A 63 8.08 26.67 -63.26
N LYS A 64 8.31 27.03 -64.52
CA LYS A 64 9.38 27.97 -64.88
C LYS A 64 9.12 29.38 -64.34
N VAL A 65 7.88 29.85 -64.40
CA VAL A 65 7.46 31.14 -63.85
C VAL A 65 7.59 31.14 -62.33
N TYR A 66 7.21 30.04 -61.68
CA TYR A 66 7.35 29.86 -60.23
C TYR A 66 8.82 29.97 -59.79
N LEU A 67 9.73 29.23 -60.41
CA LEU A 67 11.17 29.33 -60.13
C LEU A 67 11.71 30.74 -60.35
N THR A 68 11.29 31.40 -61.44
CA THR A 68 11.73 32.78 -61.75
C THR A 68 11.19 33.78 -60.71
N LEU A 69 9.96 33.59 -60.22
CA LEU A 69 9.39 34.38 -59.13
C LEU A 69 10.16 34.19 -57.82
N LEU A 70 10.52 32.95 -57.48
CA LEU A 70 11.34 32.63 -56.31
C LEU A 70 12.70 33.35 -56.38
N ASP A 71 13.36 33.30 -57.54
CA ASP A 71 14.63 34.01 -57.76
C ASP A 71 14.46 35.54 -57.64
N LEU A 72 13.35 36.09 -58.16
CA LEU A 72 13.07 37.53 -58.14
C LEU A 72 12.79 38.08 -56.73
N ILE A 73 12.16 37.28 -55.85
CA ILE A 73 11.99 37.60 -54.43
C ILE A 73 13.22 37.23 -53.58
N GLY A 74 14.31 36.79 -54.23
CA GLY A 74 15.60 36.55 -53.58
C GLY A 74 15.71 35.21 -52.85
N ILE A 75 14.76 34.28 -53.04
CA ILE A 75 14.85 32.94 -52.47
C ILE A 75 15.91 32.17 -53.26
N ARG A 76 16.93 31.69 -52.56
CA ARG A 76 18.00 30.85 -53.13
C ARG A 76 18.00 29.49 -52.45
N LEU A 77 18.45 28.47 -53.17
CA LEU A 77 18.75 27.17 -52.56
C LEU A 77 19.81 27.37 -51.47
N ARG A 78 19.55 26.81 -50.29
CA ARG A 78 20.52 26.82 -49.19
C ARG A 78 21.73 25.97 -49.63
N PRO A 79 22.98 26.46 -49.43
CA PRO A 79 24.15 25.64 -49.71
C PRO A 79 24.16 24.40 -48.81
N PRO A 80 24.85 23.31 -49.21
CA PRO A 80 25.02 22.15 -48.35
C PRO A 80 25.58 22.60 -47.01
N GLN A 81 24.93 22.17 -45.93
CA GLN A 81 25.38 22.47 -44.57
C GLN A 81 26.36 21.38 -44.11
N PRO A 82 27.42 21.73 -43.38
CA PRO A 82 28.32 20.74 -42.82
C PRO A 82 27.55 19.81 -41.89
N ALA A 83 27.84 18.51 -41.97
CA ALA A 83 27.27 17.55 -41.04
C ALA A 83 27.82 17.81 -39.62
N ARG A 84 26.95 17.70 -38.62
CA ARG A 84 27.31 17.80 -37.19
C ARG A 84 26.93 16.48 -36.52
N THR A 85 27.75 16.04 -35.58
CA THR A 85 27.49 14.84 -34.78
C THR A 85 28.04 15.02 -33.37
N MET A 86 27.56 14.22 -32.44
CA MET A 86 27.99 14.24 -31.05
C MET A 86 29.05 13.17 -30.81
N LEU A 87 30.11 13.52 -30.07
CA LEU A 87 31.20 12.63 -29.73
C LEU A 87 31.40 12.61 -28.21
N THR A 88 31.71 11.43 -27.69
CA THR A 88 32.07 11.25 -26.28
C THR A 88 33.55 10.93 -26.18
N PHE A 89 34.29 11.74 -25.43
CA PHE A 89 35.69 11.47 -25.10
C PHE A 89 35.77 10.73 -23.77
N THR A 90 36.24 9.49 -23.80
CA THR A 90 36.49 8.70 -22.59
C THR A 90 37.97 8.75 -22.24
N LEU A 91 38.28 9.13 -21.00
CA LEU A 91 39.65 9.11 -20.50
C LEU A 91 40.10 7.67 -20.24
N VAL A 92 41.40 7.43 -20.41
CA VAL A 92 42.01 6.11 -20.15
C VAL A 92 41.92 5.79 -18.66
N ASP A 93 41.65 4.52 -18.34
CA ASP A 93 41.56 4.06 -16.95
C ASP A 93 42.86 4.36 -16.17
N GLY A 94 42.71 4.87 -14.96
CA GLY A 94 43.83 5.29 -14.09
C GLY A 94 44.31 6.73 -14.31
N PHE A 95 43.78 7.46 -15.29
CA PHE A 95 44.01 8.90 -15.41
C PHE A 95 43.20 9.66 -14.34
N SER A 96 43.90 10.35 -13.44
CA SER A 96 43.27 11.16 -12.39
C SER A 96 43.13 12.62 -12.83
N GLY A 97 41.90 13.13 -12.83
CA GLY A 97 41.58 14.53 -13.18
C GLY A 97 40.90 14.66 -14.53
N GLY A 98 40.93 15.86 -15.10
CA GLY A 98 40.41 16.15 -16.44
C GLY A 98 41.48 16.69 -17.38
N THR A 99 41.19 16.69 -18.68
CA THR A 99 42.07 17.25 -19.71
C THR A 99 41.29 18.08 -20.71
N TRP A 100 41.95 19.08 -21.28
CA TRP A 100 41.37 19.90 -22.35
C TRP A 100 41.44 19.18 -23.69
N VAL A 101 40.32 19.17 -24.39
CA VAL A 101 40.18 18.87 -25.81
C VAL A 101 39.89 20.21 -26.51
N PRO A 102 40.90 20.82 -27.17
CA PRO A 102 40.72 22.11 -27.82
C PRO A 102 39.70 22.05 -28.95
N ARG A 103 39.07 23.19 -29.24
CA ARG A 103 38.34 23.42 -30.48
C ARG A 103 39.26 23.13 -31.69
N GLY A 104 38.70 22.50 -32.72
CA GLY A 104 39.43 22.10 -33.93
C GLY A 104 40.16 20.77 -33.80
N THR A 105 39.94 20.02 -32.72
CA THR A 105 40.48 18.66 -32.59
C THR A 105 39.85 17.77 -33.66
N GLN A 106 40.68 17.17 -34.49
CA GLN A 106 40.23 16.35 -35.62
C GLN A 106 39.95 14.91 -35.18
N VAL A 107 38.83 14.39 -35.65
CA VAL A 107 38.35 13.01 -35.43
C VAL A 107 37.85 12.48 -36.76
N ALA A 108 38.10 11.21 -37.07
CA ALA A 108 37.73 10.61 -38.34
C ALA A 108 36.71 9.49 -38.12
N THR A 109 35.83 9.30 -39.09
CA THR A 109 35.02 8.08 -39.18
C THR A 109 35.91 6.87 -39.47
N GLU A 110 35.36 5.67 -39.28
CA GLU A 110 35.96 4.48 -39.88
C GLU A 110 36.07 4.68 -41.41
N PRO A 111 37.13 4.18 -42.05
CA PRO A 111 37.27 4.26 -43.50
C PRO A 111 36.11 3.53 -44.20
N ASN A 112 35.53 4.15 -45.22
CA ASN A 112 34.52 3.51 -46.06
C ASN A 112 35.16 2.39 -46.92
N GLU A 113 34.34 1.63 -47.68
CA GLU A 113 34.81 0.56 -48.57
C GLU A 113 35.88 1.03 -49.59
N ASP A 114 35.81 2.31 -49.99
CA ASP A 114 36.77 2.96 -50.89
C ASP A 114 38.06 3.47 -50.21
N GLY A 115 38.19 3.31 -48.88
CA GLY A 115 39.35 3.73 -48.08
C GLY A 115 39.34 5.20 -47.64
N ASP A 116 38.32 5.97 -48.02
CA ASP A 116 38.15 7.36 -47.62
C ASP A 116 37.51 7.47 -46.23
N SER A 117 38.05 8.34 -45.38
CA SER A 117 37.50 8.68 -44.05
C SER A 117 37.01 10.12 -44.03
N ILE A 118 35.84 10.37 -43.44
CA ILE A 118 35.33 11.73 -43.27
C ILE A 118 35.90 12.29 -41.96
N VAL A 119 36.62 13.41 -42.06
CA VAL A 119 37.19 14.11 -40.91
C VAL A 119 36.20 15.15 -40.40
N PHE A 120 35.90 15.08 -39.11
CA PHE A 120 35.18 16.08 -38.34
C PHE A 120 36.17 16.85 -37.45
N GLU A 121 35.78 18.04 -37.03
CA GLU A 121 36.51 18.84 -36.05
C GLU A 121 35.61 19.24 -34.89
N THR A 122 36.16 19.33 -33.68
CA THR A 122 35.41 19.80 -32.51
C THR A 122 35.06 21.29 -32.65
N GLU A 123 33.79 21.65 -32.45
CA GLU A 123 33.35 23.05 -32.58
C GLU A 123 33.72 23.93 -31.37
N TYR A 124 33.97 23.32 -30.22
CA TYR A 124 34.22 24.00 -28.96
C TYR A 124 35.34 23.33 -28.17
N ASP A 125 35.96 24.10 -27.27
CA ASP A 125 36.81 23.54 -26.22
C ASP A 125 35.95 22.71 -25.26
N LEU A 126 36.40 21.50 -24.95
CA LEU A 126 35.76 20.57 -24.02
C LEU A 126 36.76 20.17 -22.94
N TYR A 127 36.36 20.28 -21.68
CA TYR A 127 37.11 19.69 -20.58
C TYR A 127 36.60 18.27 -20.35
N ALA A 128 37.35 17.27 -20.78
CA ALA A 128 37.02 15.87 -20.58
C ALA A 128 37.28 15.47 -19.12
N VAL A 129 36.29 14.89 -18.46
CA VAL A 129 36.32 14.52 -17.04
C VAL A 129 36.26 13.02 -16.86
N SER A 130 36.84 12.51 -15.77
CA SER A 130 36.72 11.10 -15.39
C SER A 130 35.39 10.78 -14.70
N THR A 131 34.61 11.80 -14.29
CA THR A 131 33.33 11.66 -13.58
C THR A 131 32.31 10.96 -14.45
N ARG A 132 31.65 9.93 -13.90
CA ARG A 132 30.61 9.16 -14.57
C ARG A 132 29.28 9.36 -13.87
N LEU A 133 28.21 9.31 -14.66
CA LEU A 133 26.85 9.25 -14.15
C LEU A 133 26.63 7.85 -13.57
N ALA A 134 26.55 7.78 -12.24
CA ALA A 134 26.47 6.54 -11.48
C ALA A 134 25.03 6.04 -11.38
N GLN A 135 24.08 6.95 -11.15
CA GLN A 135 22.68 6.64 -10.87
C GLN A 135 21.76 7.73 -11.42
N VAL A 136 20.56 7.35 -11.88
CA VAL A 136 19.51 8.30 -12.27
C VAL A 136 18.17 7.84 -11.75
N ILE A 137 17.48 8.73 -11.05
CA ILE A 137 16.22 8.44 -10.38
C ILE A 137 15.23 9.57 -10.68
N SER A 138 14.02 9.21 -11.12
CA SER A 138 12.90 10.14 -11.25
C SER A 138 11.97 9.96 -10.05
N ILE A 139 11.60 11.07 -9.40
CA ILE A 139 10.67 11.07 -8.26
C ILE A 139 9.54 12.05 -8.57
N HIS A 140 8.30 11.61 -8.33
CA HIS A 140 7.14 12.48 -8.35
C HIS A 140 6.12 11.99 -7.32
N ARG A 141 5.91 12.79 -6.26
CA ARG A 141 5.07 12.43 -5.11
C ARG A 141 5.50 11.10 -4.49
N ASP A 142 4.63 10.10 -4.57
CA ASP A 142 4.78 8.74 -4.05
C ASP A 142 5.43 7.79 -5.06
N LYS A 143 5.84 8.25 -6.24
CA LYS A 143 6.36 7.37 -7.28
C LYS A 143 7.83 7.61 -7.55
N VAL A 144 8.57 6.51 -7.64
CA VAL A 144 9.99 6.46 -7.99
C VAL A 144 10.20 5.61 -9.25
N ALA A 145 11.13 6.02 -10.10
CA ALA A 145 11.65 5.21 -11.19
C ALA A 145 13.18 5.30 -11.20
N GLU A 146 13.85 4.15 -11.26
CA GLU A 146 15.29 4.08 -11.43
C GLU A 146 15.63 3.80 -12.90
N HIS A 147 16.47 4.64 -13.50
CA HIS A 147 16.84 4.59 -14.92
C HIS A 147 18.31 4.21 -15.14
N THR A 148 19.01 3.83 -14.07
CA THR A 148 20.44 3.53 -14.08
C THR A 148 20.81 2.45 -15.08
N GLU A 149 20.04 1.36 -15.16
CA GLU A 149 20.27 0.27 -16.11
C GLU A 149 19.97 0.69 -17.55
N THR A 150 18.88 1.41 -17.76
CA THR A 150 18.46 1.97 -19.07
C THR A 150 19.55 2.86 -19.67
N LEU A 151 20.23 3.66 -18.85
CA LEU A 151 21.34 4.52 -19.27
C LEU A 151 22.62 3.76 -19.65
N ARG A 152 22.84 2.58 -19.04
CA ARG A 152 23.99 1.72 -19.29
C ARG A 152 23.77 0.79 -20.50
N ALA A 153 22.53 0.58 -20.91
CA ALA A 153 22.20 -0.21 -22.10
C ALA A 153 22.74 0.41 -23.40
N VAL A 154 23.10 -0.45 -24.36
CA VAL A 154 23.52 -0.04 -25.71
C VAL A 154 22.75 -0.91 -26.73
N PRO A 155 21.87 -0.32 -27.57
CA PRO A 155 21.51 1.10 -27.62
C PRO A 155 20.79 1.57 -26.35
N ARG A 156 20.88 2.86 -26.04
CA ARG A 156 20.16 3.46 -24.91
C ARG A 156 18.68 3.57 -25.25
N GLU A 157 17.83 3.19 -24.32
CA GLU A 157 16.37 3.35 -24.42
C GLU A 157 15.92 4.69 -23.81
N PRO A 158 14.88 5.33 -24.36
CA PRO A 158 14.31 6.54 -23.78
C PRO A 158 13.58 6.23 -22.47
N PHE A 159 13.46 7.23 -21.59
CA PHE A 159 12.68 7.14 -20.35
C PHE A 159 12.08 8.49 -19.98
N ASP A 160 11.00 8.46 -19.20
CA ASP A 160 10.33 9.66 -18.69
C ASP A 160 11.09 10.26 -17.51
N ALA A 161 11.75 11.39 -17.73
CA ALA A 161 12.61 12.06 -16.75
C ALA A 161 11.88 12.59 -15.49
N PHE A 162 10.56 12.71 -15.52
CA PHE A 162 9.76 13.34 -14.47
C PHE A 162 8.55 12.49 -14.06
N ALA A 163 8.64 11.17 -14.27
CA ALA A 163 7.61 10.23 -13.88
C ALA A 163 8.20 9.06 -13.10
N GLY A 164 7.56 8.72 -11.99
CA GLY A 164 7.85 7.47 -11.27
C GLY A 164 6.96 6.34 -11.77
N THR A 165 7.49 5.11 -11.78
CA THR A 165 6.80 3.91 -12.26
C THR A 165 6.43 2.95 -11.12
N LYS A 166 7.07 3.08 -9.96
CA LYS A 166 6.84 2.26 -8.76
C LYS A 166 6.41 3.16 -7.61
N GLU A 167 5.44 2.72 -6.82
CA GLU A 167 5.03 3.43 -5.60
C GLU A 167 6.07 3.20 -4.49
N ILE A 168 6.29 4.24 -3.66
CA ILE A 168 7.17 4.21 -2.50
C ILE A 168 6.34 3.67 -1.34
N ASP A 169 6.56 2.41 -1.01
CA ASP A 169 5.85 1.77 0.09
C ASP A 169 6.21 2.41 1.42
N ARG A 170 5.18 2.69 2.22
CA ARG A 170 5.29 3.19 3.58
C ARG A 170 4.47 2.33 4.51
N TYR A 171 5.04 2.03 5.66
CA TYR A 171 4.44 1.09 6.60
C TYR A 171 4.52 1.61 8.03
N LEU A 172 3.47 1.36 8.80
CA LEU A 172 3.49 1.47 10.26
C LEU A 172 3.48 0.06 10.85
N TYR A 173 4.59 -0.34 11.46
CA TYR A 173 4.73 -1.65 12.09
C TYR A 173 4.40 -1.55 13.57
N ILE A 174 3.53 -2.44 14.03
CA ILE A 174 3.20 -2.61 15.45
C ILE A 174 3.48 -4.05 15.86
N SER A 175 4.03 -4.23 17.05
CA SER A 175 4.25 -5.54 17.64
C SER A 175 3.69 -5.59 19.04
N ASP A 176 3.06 -6.72 19.34
CA ASP A 176 2.55 -7.01 20.67
C ASP A 176 2.32 -8.49 20.91
N SER A 177 2.59 -8.96 22.13
CA SER A 177 2.27 -10.33 22.56
C SER A 177 0.79 -10.69 22.39
N ARG A 178 -0.14 -9.73 22.57
CA ARG A 178 -1.59 -9.90 22.41
C ARG A 178 -2.01 -10.35 21.00
N PHE A 179 -1.20 -10.13 19.98
CA PHE A 179 -1.51 -10.64 18.63
C PHE A 179 -1.47 -12.17 18.55
N SER A 180 -0.87 -12.87 19.51
CA SER A 180 -0.94 -14.33 19.59
C SER A 180 -2.38 -14.84 19.71
N THR A 181 -3.28 -14.05 20.30
CA THR A 181 -4.70 -14.37 20.46
C THR A 181 -5.43 -14.50 19.12
N LEU A 182 -4.90 -13.89 18.05
CA LEU A 182 -5.44 -14.03 16.69
C LEU A 182 -5.14 -15.39 16.06
N ALA A 183 -4.23 -16.19 16.62
CA ALA A 183 -4.00 -17.57 16.15
C ALA A 183 -5.22 -18.46 16.39
N GLU A 184 -6.02 -18.13 17.40
CA GLU A 184 -7.29 -18.78 17.73
C GLU A 184 -8.48 -17.88 17.37
N SER A 185 -9.68 -18.18 17.88
CA SER A 185 -10.91 -17.41 17.60
C SER A 185 -10.99 -16.06 18.35
N GLY A 186 -9.87 -15.49 18.76
CA GLY A 186 -9.84 -14.26 19.53
C GLY A 186 -9.87 -13.00 18.67
N THR A 187 -10.22 -11.88 19.30
CA THR A 187 -10.23 -10.56 18.69
C THR A 187 -9.20 -9.67 19.39
N VAL A 188 -8.45 -8.89 18.61
CA VAL A 188 -7.57 -7.85 19.13
C VAL A 188 -8.02 -6.49 18.62
N GLN A 189 -8.27 -5.59 19.55
CA GLN A 189 -8.52 -4.17 19.28
C GLN A 189 -7.20 -3.41 19.38
N VAL A 190 -6.92 -2.53 18.42
CA VAL A 190 -5.84 -1.55 18.51
C VAL A 190 -6.44 -0.15 18.49
N VAL A 191 -6.04 0.67 19.45
CA VAL A 191 -6.50 2.04 19.64
C VAL A 191 -5.33 2.99 19.40
N PHE A 192 -5.48 3.86 18.42
CA PHE A 192 -4.58 4.95 18.11
C PHE A 192 -5.15 6.25 18.69
N ASP A 193 -4.38 6.94 19.53
CA ASP A 193 -4.67 8.34 19.84
C ASP A 193 -4.15 9.22 18.70
N CYS A 194 -5.07 9.84 17.95
CA CYS A 194 -4.76 10.72 16.83
C CYS A 194 -5.19 12.14 17.19
N PRO A 195 -4.37 12.91 17.93
CA PRO A 195 -4.79 14.16 18.59
C PRO A 195 -5.23 15.26 17.62
N GLN A 196 -4.85 15.17 16.34
CA GLN A 196 -5.13 16.18 15.33
C GLN A 196 -6.03 15.68 14.18
N ALA A 197 -6.41 14.40 14.16
CA ALA A 197 -7.24 13.83 13.10
C ALA A 197 -8.69 14.31 13.24
N ARG A 198 -9.25 14.90 12.17
CA ARG A 198 -10.63 15.45 12.15
C ARG A 198 -11.64 14.59 11.38
N THR A 199 -11.17 13.59 10.65
CA THR A 199 -11.91 12.74 9.71
C THR A 199 -11.86 11.27 10.16
N GLU A 200 -12.11 10.29 9.27
CA GLU A 200 -11.96 8.85 9.54
C GLU A 200 -10.56 8.51 10.10
N GLY A 201 -9.53 9.27 9.71
CA GLY A 201 -8.21 9.28 10.33
C GLY A 201 -7.28 8.18 9.81
N LEU A 202 -6.12 8.04 10.46
CA LEU A 202 -5.03 7.14 10.07
C LEU A 202 -5.48 5.75 9.64
N THR A 203 -6.38 5.10 10.41
CA THR A 203 -6.77 3.71 10.18
C THR A 203 -7.50 3.46 8.87
N ALA A 204 -8.14 4.49 8.29
CA ALA A 204 -8.82 4.39 6.99
C ALA A 204 -7.86 4.50 5.80
N LEU A 205 -6.66 5.05 6.01
CA LEU A 205 -5.62 5.19 4.98
C LEU A 205 -4.78 3.92 4.83
N LEU A 206 -5.02 2.91 5.68
CA LEU A 206 -4.17 1.75 5.85
C LEU A 206 -4.87 0.45 5.44
N GLU A 207 -4.18 -0.34 4.63
CA GLU A 207 -4.44 -1.77 4.53
C GLU A 207 -3.54 -2.51 5.52
N TRP A 208 -4.09 -3.52 6.19
CA TRP A 208 -3.38 -4.21 7.26
C TRP A 208 -2.86 -5.56 6.77
N GLU A 209 -1.67 -5.94 7.25
CA GLU A 209 -1.06 -7.22 6.98
C GLU A 209 -0.44 -7.79 8.25
N TYR A 210 -0.43 -9.13 8.39
CA TYR A 210 0.26 -9.83 9.47
C TYR A 210 1.45 -10.63 8.92
N TRP A 211 2.44 -10.88 9.78
CA TRP A 211 3.56 -11.75 9.46
C TRP A 211 3.20 -13.22 9.69
N ASN A 212 3.42 -14.05 8.67
CA ASN A 212 3.14 -15.48 8.72
C ASN A 212 4.39 -16.38 8.89
N GLY A 213 5.52 -15.78 9.26
CA GLY A 213 6.83 -16.46 9.36
C GLY A 213 7.67 -16.39 8.09
N HIS A 214 7.07 -16.10 6.94
CA HIS A 214 7.76 -16.15 5.63
C HIS A 214 7.48 -14.92 4.77
N ARG A 215 6.25 -14.40 4.83
CA ARG A 215 5.79 -13.22 4.09
C ARG A 215 4.70 -12.50 4.86
N TRP A 216 4.41 -11.28 4.43
CA TRP A 216 3.23 -10.54 4.84
C TRP A 216 1.99 -11.06 4.11
N LYS A 217 0.87 -11.14 4.81
CA LYS A 217 -0.44 -11.52 4.28
C LYS A 217 -1.48 -10.53 4.73
N ASP A 218 -2.44 -10.24 3.86
CA ASP A 218 -3.56 -9.34 4.10
C ASP A 218 -4.33 -9.74 5.38
N LEU A 219 -4.72 -8.73 6.15
CA LEU A 219 -5.44 -8.84 7.40
C LEU A 219 -6.73 -8.03 7.32
N ASP A 220 -7.86 -8.73 7.34
CA ASP A 220 -9.17 -8.10 7.35
C ASP A 220 -9.44 -7.40 8.69
N THR A 221 -10.06 -6.22 8.61
CA THR A 221 -10.47 -5.45 9.79
C THR A 221 -11.93 -5.71 10.14
N ILE A 222 -12.25 -5.73 11.43
CA ILE A 222 -13.62 -5.81 11.94
C ILE A 222 -14.02 -4.52 12.66
N GLU A 223 -15.31 -4.17 12.57
CA GLU A 223 -15.86 -3.08 13.38
C GLU A 223 -15.97 -3.51 14.84
N ILE A 224 -15.21 -2.83 15.71
CA ILE A 224 -15.33 -2.98 17.16
C ILE A 224 -16.05 -1.75 17.68
N SER A 225 -17.15 -1.95 18.41
CA SER A 225 -17.82 -0.86 19.10
C SER A 225 -16.83 -0.26 20.10
N PRO A 226 -16.48 1.03 20.01
CA PRO A 226 -15.63 1.64 21.01
C PRO A 226 -16.30 1.51 22.37
N ALA A 227 -15.53 1.25 23.43
CA ALA A 227 -16.03 1.26 24.79
C ALA A 227 -16.80 2.58 25.04
N GLU A 228 -17.89 2.53 25.80
CA GLU A 228 -18.80 3.68 26.02
C GLU A 228 -18.08 4.96 26.53
N ASP A 229 -16.85 4.83 27.03
CA ASP A 229 -15.96 5.91 27.49
C ASP A 229 -15.09 6.57 26.40
N ALA A 230 -15.22 6.20 25.12
CA ALA A 230 -14.52 6.85 23.99
C ALA A 230 -15.13 8.23 23.66
N ALA A 231 -15.12 9.14 24.64
CA ALA A 231 -15.71 10.47 24.57
C ALA A 231 -14.88 11.49 23.75
N SER A 232 -13.78 11.05 23.12
CA SER A 232 -12.88 11.89 22.34
C SER A 232 -12.82 11.40 20.90
N GLY A 233 -13.27 12.21 19.94
CA GLY A 233 -13.19 11.89 18.50
C GLY A 233 -11.76 11.72 17.94
N ASN A 234 -10.75 11.89 18.80
CA ASN A 234 -9.32 11.70 18.49
C ASN A 234 -8.89 10.23 18.54
N GLN A 235 -9.61 9.35 19.25
CA GLN A 235 -9.27 7.93 19.27
C GLN A 235 -9.78 7.23 18.01
N LYS A 236 -8.88 6.59 17.28
CA LYS A 236 -9.17 5.75 16.11
C LYS A 236 -8.93 4.30 16.47
N THR A 237 -9.93 3.46 16.24
CA THR A 237 -9.88 2.05 16.59
C THR A 237 -9.86 1.21 15.32
N VAL A 238 -9.04 0.17 15.31
CA VAL A 238 -9.11 -0.92 14.34
C VAL A 238 -9.20 -2.24 15.09
N GLY A 239 -10.03 -3.16 14.60
CA GLY A 239 -10.17 -4.49 15.15
C GLY A 239 -9.66 -5.56 14.21
N PHE A 240 -9.03 -6.58 14.75
CA PHE A 240 -8.59 -7.77 14.03
C PHE A 240 -9.22 -9.00 14.67
N ALA A 241 -9.67 -9.94 13.85
CA ALA A 241 -10.24 -11.20 14.32
C ALA A 241 -9.46 -12.39 13.75
N GLY A 242 -9.23 -13.39 14.59
CA GLY A 242 -8.79 -14.71 14.15
C GLY A 242 -9.94 -15.60 13.66
N PRO A 243 -9.66 -16.86 13.31
CA PRO A 243 -8.37 -17.53 13.44
C PRO A 243 -7.42 -17.25 12.27
N LEU A 244 -6.19 -16.88 12.60
CA LEU A 244 -5.05 -16.75 11.69
C LEU A 244 -4.11 -17.94 11.91
N GLU A 245 -4.42 -19.09 11.32
CA GLU A 245 -3.71 -20.36 11.57
C GLU A 245 -2.20 -20.32 11.29
N ASP A 246 -1.73 -19.42 10.43
CA ASP A 246 -0.32 -19.28 10.07
C ASP A 246 0.35 -18.01 10.61
N ILE A 247 -0.27 -17.28 11.56
CA ILE A 247 0.42 -16.17 12.22
C ILE A 247 1.66 -16.68 12.97
N ALA A 248 2.78 -16.01 12.79
CA ALA A 248 4.03 -16.42 13.42
C ALA A 248 4.85 -15.22 13.88
N MET A 249 5.82 -15.49 14.74
CA MET A 249 6.78 -14.47 15.15
C MET A 249 7.84 -14.25 14.06
N GLY A 250 8.42 -13.05 14.03
CA GLY A 250 9.48 -12.69 13.09
C GLY A 250 10.29 -11.49 13.57
N ILE A 251 11.32 -11.15 12.80
CA ILE A 251 12.20 -10.01 13.07
C ILE A 251 11.88 -8.90 12.06
N VAL A 252 11.65 -7.69 12.57
CA VAL A 252 11.47 -6.46 11.79
C VAL A 252 12.44 -5.41 12.33
N ALA A 253 12.92 -4.51 11.46
CA ALA A 253 13.80 -3.40 11.83
C ALA A 253 15.10 -3.80 12.56
N GLU A 254 15.67 -4.96 12.22
CA GLU A 254 16.91 -5.50 12.83
C GLU A 254 16.82 -5.76 14.36
N GLU A 255 15.62 -5.97 14.90
CA GLU A 255 15.45 -6.43 16.29
C GLU A 255 16.14 -7.78 16.57
N GLU A 256 16.56 -7.99 17.81
CA GLU A 256 17.21 -9.25 18.23
C GLU A 256 16.22 -10.40 18.51
N GLU A 257 14.99 -10.06 18.90
CA GLU A 257 13.97 -11.02 19.33
C GLU A 257 12.85 -11.15 18.30
N GLU A 258 12.40 -12.38 18.07
CA GLU A 258 11.21 -12.65 17.27
C GLU A 258 9.95 -12.21 18.03
N ARG A 259 9.04 -11.51 17.35
CA ARG A 259 7.78 -11.03 17.91
C ARG A 259 6.63 -11.18 16.92
N PHE A 260 5.39 -11.12 17.39
CA PHE A 260 4.23 -11.04 16.50
C PHE A 260 4.13 -9.64 15.90
N TRP A 261 3.99 -9.56 14.58
CA TRP A 261 3.95 -8.29 13.87
C TRP A 261 2.69 -8.15 13.03
N ILE A 262 2.10 -6.98 13.12
CA ILE A 262 1.08 -6.46 12.22
C ILE A 262 1.62 -5.15 11.64
N ARG A 263 1.39 -4.89 10.36
CA ARG A 263 1.76 -3.62 9.73
C ARG A 263 0.59 -3.02 8.98
N GLY A 264 0.49 -1.70 8.99
CA GLY A 264 -0.40 -0.94 8.13
C GLY A 264 0.38 -0.39 6.93
N HIS A 265 -0.01 -0.76 5.72
CA HIS A 265 0.48 -0.24 4.45
C HIS A 265 -0.33 0.99 4.04
N LEU A 266 0.34 2.12 3.82
CA LEU A 266 -0.31 3.34 3.36
C LEU A 266 -0.74 3.20 1.89
N ILE A 267 -2.05 3.09 1.66
CA ILE A 267 -2.64 2.94 0.32
C ILE A 267 -3.31 4.20 -0.21
N GLU A 268 -3.79 5.07 0.69
CA GLU A 268 -4.42 6.33 0.33
C GLU A 268 -3.57 7.51 0.81
N LEU A 269 -3.39 8.50 -0.07
CA LEU A 269 -2.63 9.71 0.25
C LEU A 269 -3.40 10.53 1.31
N PRO A 270 -2.78 10.83 2.47
CA PRO A 270 -3.43 11.67 3.47
C PRO A 270 -3.76 13.04 2.89
N ALA A 271 -4.96 13.54 3.18
CA ALA A 271 -5.40 14.84 2.65
C ALA A 271 -4.62 16.00 3.28
N ASN A 272 -4.08 15.79 4.48
CA ASN A 272 -3.22 16.72 5.21
C ASN A 272 -2.29 15.95 6.16
N GLU A 273 -1.20 16.60 6.57
CA GLU A 273 -0.18 16.00 7.45
C GLU A 273 -0.75 15.57 8.82
N ASN A 274 -1.78 16.28 9.32
CA ASN A 274 -2.36 16.04 10.63
C ASN A 274 -3.12 14.71 10.75
N GLU A 275 -3.51 14.09 9.63
CA GLU A 275 -4.20 12.79 9.62
C GLU A 275 -3.30 11.63 10.01
N THR A 276 -1.98 11.81 9.94
CA THR A 276 -0.98 10.78 10.23
C THR A 276 -0.14 11.08 11.47
N ILE A 277 -0.53 12.09 12.26
CA ILE A 277 0.05 12.36 13.58
C ILE A 277 -0.57 11.39 14.59
N VAL A 278 0.28 10.60 15.23
CA VAL A 278 -0.09 9.60 16.24
C VAL A 278 0.54 9.95 17.57
N GLY A 279 -0.27 9.94 18.63
CA GLY A 279 0.13 10.08 20.02
C GLY A 279 0.52 8.72 20.60
N SER A 280 -0.35 8.16 21.44
CA SER A 280 -0.19 6.82 21.99
C SER A 280 -0.88 5.74 21.15
N VAL A 281 -0.35 4.51 21.24
CA VAL A 281 -0.94 3.32 20.62
C VAL A 281 -1.08 2.25 21.69
N SER A 282 -2.30 1.77 21.87
CA SER A 282 -2.62 0.69 22.80
C SER A 282 -3.36 -0.43 22.09
N ALA A 283 -3.32 -1.62 22.67
CA ALA A 283 -4.10 -2.75 22.17
C ALA A 283 -4.88 -3.40 23.32
N ALA A 284 -5.87 -4.23 23.01
CA ALA A 284 -6.57 -5.08 23.97
C ALA A 284 -6.95 -6.37 23.26
N ALA A 285 -6.65 -7.51 23.88
CA ALA A 285 -7.18 -8.79 23.43
C ALA A 285 -8.46 -9.14 24.16
N GLN A 286 -9.38 -9.79 23.45
CA GLN A 286 -10.64 -10.26 24.01
C GLN A 286 -11.18 -11.48 23.27
N ILE A 287 -11.89 -12.32 24.02
CA ILE A 287 -12.72 -13.41 23.51
C ILE A 287 -14.11 -13.17 24.10
N LEU A 288 -15.02 -12.55 23.34
CA LEU A 288 -16.34 -12.13 23.85
C LEU A 288 -17.52 -12.93 23.30
N ASP A 289 -17.40 -13.49 22.10
CA ASP A 289 -18.51 -14.18 21.41
C ASP A 289 -18.61 -15.65 21.84
N GLU A 290 -17.96 -16.56 21.10
CA GLU A 290 -17.87 -17.97 21.49
C GLU A 290 -16.70 -18.12 22.46
N GLY A 291 -17.00 -18.41 23.73
CA GLY A 291 -15.97 -18.69 24.72
C GLY A 291 -15.21 -19.97 24.38
N ILE A 292 -13.99 -20.07 24.89
CA ILE A 292 -13.16 -21.27 24.70
C ILE A 292 -13.37 -22.26 25.85
N LEU A 293 -13.07 -23.53 25.58
CA LEU A 293 -13.12 -24.56 26.62
C LEU A 293 -11.92 -24.41 27.56
N ALA A 294 -12.09 -24.89 28.79
CA ALA A 294 -10.97 -25.06 29.72
C ALA A 294 -9.95 -26.08 29.16
N ASP A 295 -8.66 -25.82 29.38
CA ASP A 295 -7.59 -26.75 29.05
C ASP A 295 -7.75 -28.05 29.88
N VAL A 296 -8.04 -27.88 31.17
CA VAL A 296 -8.29 -28.99 32.10
C VAL A 296 -9.35 -28.58 33.13
N ALA A 297 -10.27 -29.49 33.41
CA ALA A 297 -11.25 -29.35 34.49
C ALA A 297 -11.19 -30.58 35.40
N LEU A 298 -11.12 -30.39 36.72
CA LEU A 298 -11.03 -31.47 37.70
C LEU A 298 -12.05 -31.28 38.83
N ALA A 299 -12.70 -32.34 39.26
CA ALA A 299 -13.37 -32.39 40.57
C ALA A 299 -12.42 -33.02 41.59
N SER A 300 -12.41 -32.52 42.82
CA SER A 300 -11.58 -33.02 43.91
C SER A 300 -12.41 -33.26 45.16
N GLN A 301 -12.20 -34.42 45.79
CA GLN A 301 -12.78 -34.76 47.08
C GLN A 301 -11.75 -35.54 47.92
N ALA A 302 -11.43 -35.05 49.13
CA ALA A 302 -10.43 -35.66 50.02
C ALA A 302 -9.09 -35.95 49.33
N ASP A 303 -8.55 -34.95 48.60
CA ASP A 303 -7.31 -34.99 47.83
C ASP A 303 -7.27 -36.00 46.66
N VAL A 304 -8.41 -36.57 46.29
CA VAL A 304 -8.56 -37.39 45.08
C VAL A 304 -9.10 -36.52 43.94
N PHE A 305 -8.36 -36.44 42.84
CA PHE A 305 -8.74 -35.70 41.63
C PHE A 305 -9.39 -36.60 40.60
N VAL A 306 -10.52 -36.16 40.05
CA VAL A 306 -11.26 -36.81 38.98
C VAL A 306 -11.34 -35.85 37.79
N PRO A 307 -10.73 -36.20 36.63
CA PRO A 307 -10.85 -35.41 35.42
C PRO A 307 -12.30 -35.31 34.95
N LEU A 308 -12.71 -34.11 34.52
CA LEU A 308 -14.05 -33.83 34.03
C LEU A 308 -14.02 -33.63 32.51
N ASP A 309 -14.96 -34.27 31.83
CA ASP A 309 -15.19 -34.06 30.40
C ASP A 309 -16.23 -32.94 30.23
N THR A 310 -15.75 -31.72 29.99
CA THR A 310 -16.57 -30.51 29.85
C THR A 310 -17.41 -30.49 28.57
N THR A 311 -17.21 -31.45 27.66
CA THR A 311 -18.03 -31.62 26.45
C THR A 311 -19.32 -32.42 26.69
N LYS A 312 -19.45 -33.02 27.89
CA LYS A 312 -20.61 -33.80 28.33
C LYS A 312 -21.19 -33.19 29.61
N THR A 313 -22.30 -33.75 30.08
CA THR A 313 -22.80 -33.40 31.41
C THR A 313 -21.81 -33.85 32.48
N PHE A 314 -21.40 -32.94 33.37
CA PHE A 314 -20.43 -33.20 34.44
C PHE A 314 -20.86 -32.56 35.78
N TYR A 315 -20.32 -33.07 36.88
CA TYR A 315 -20.57 -32.55 38.23
C TYR A 315 -19.31 -31.82 38.74
N PRO A 316 -19.26 -30.46 38.70
CA PRO A 316 -18.04 -29.71 39.03
C PRO A 316 -17.48 -30.01 40.43
N LEU A 317 -18.36 -30.24 41.41
CA LEU A 317 -17.98 -30.53 42.80
C LEU A 317 -18.04 -32.05 43.13
N GLY A 318 -18.26 -32.90 42.13
CA GLY A 318 -18.51 -34.34 42.28
C GLY A 318 -19.99 -34.69 42.47
N GLU A 319 -20.32 -35.98 42.34
CA GLU A 319 -21.70 -36.51 42.46
C GLU A 319 -22.22 -36.54 43.91
N ALA A 320 -21.31 -36.54 44.89
CA ALA A 320 -21.64 -36.52 46.32
C ALA A 320 -20.75 -35.52 47.06
N PRO A 321 -20.90 -34.21 46.78
CA PRO A 321 -20.01 -33.20 47.30
C PRO A 321 -20.17 -33.05 48.81
N VAL A 322 -19.05 -32.94 49.49
CA VAL A 322 -18.93 -32.62 50.92
C VAL A 322 -18.12 -31.33 51.09
N VAL A 323 -18.06 -30.80 52.32
CA VAL A 323 -17.15 -29.67 52.65
C VAL A 323 -15.72 -30.00 52.18
N ASP A 324 -15.05 -28.98 51.63
CA ASP A 324 -13.75 -29.06 50.95
C ASP A 324 -13.72 -29.77 49.59
N SER A 325 -14.85 -30.26 49.08
CA SER A 325 -14.94 -30.66 47.67
C SER A 325 -14.72 -29.44 46.78
N ALA A 326 -13.92 -29.58 45.73
CA ALA A 326 -13.46 -28.48 44.91
C ALA A 326 -13.51 -28.78 43.41
N PHE A 327 -13.85 -27.76 42.64
CA PHE A 327 -13.82 -27.73 41.19
C PHE A 327 -12.61 -26.91 40.75
N TYR A 328 -11.68 -27.52 40.03
CA TYR A 328 -10.49 -26.86 39.51
C TYR A 328 -10.65 -26.64 38.01
N VAL A 329 -10.30 -25.45 37.54
CA VAL A 329 -10.28 -25.10 36.12
C VAL A 329 -8.94 -24.47 35.76
N LEU A 330 -8.29 -25.05 34.76
CA LEU A 330 -7.10 -24.52 34.10
C LEU A 330 -7.51 -23.89 32.77
N SER A 331 -7.06 -22.67 32.52
CA SER A 331 -7.16 -22.06 31.19
C SER A 331 -6.04 -21.03 31.01
N GLU A 332 -5.03 -21.38 30.24
CA GLU A 332 -3.88 -20.50 30.03
C GLU A 332 -4.27 -19.29 29.17
N GLU A 333 -5.06 -19.50 28.11
CA GLU A 333 -5.46 -18.42 27.20
C GLU A 333 -6.46 -17.43 27.82
N CYS A 334 -7.23 -17.80 28.86
CA CYS A 334 -8.13 -16.87 29.54
C CYS A 334 -7.65 -16.45 30.94
N VAL A 335 -7.33 -17.42 31.81
CA VAL A 335 -6.93 -17.14 33.20
C VAL A 335 -5.47 -16.70 33.27
N GLY A 336 -4.62 -17.14 32.34
CA GLY A 336 -3.22 -16.73 32.26
C GLY A 336 -3.03 -15.29 31.79
N LYS A 337 -3.98 -14.71 31.06
CA LYS A 337 -3.85 -13.35 30.50
C LYS A 337 -3.87 -12.29 31.57
N GLU A 338 -2.74 -11.61 31.73
CA GLU A 338 -2.59 -10.48 32.65
C GLU A 338 -3.54 -9.32 32.31
N ASP A 339 -3.86 -8.51 33.31
CA ASP A 339 -4.72 -7.32 33.18
C ASP A 339 -6.08 -7.56 32.49
N SER A 340 -6.65 -8.75 32.70
CA SER A 340 -7.90 -9.18 32.09
C SER A 340 -9.04 -9.31 33.11
N ARG A 341 -10.26 -9.09 32.64
CA ARG A 341 -11.46 -9.63 33.26
C ARG A 341 -11.74 -11.00 32.67
N VAL A 342 -11.84 -12.01 33.52
CA VAL A 342 -12.18 -13.39 33.14
C VAL A 342 -13.66 -13.64 33.41
N PHE A 343 -14.30 -14.39 32.53
CA PHE A 343 -15.70 -14.81 32.62
C PHE A 343 -15.79 -16.32 32.46
N PHE A 344 -16.55 -16.98 33.33
CA PHE A 344 -16.90 -18.39 33.27
C PHE A 344 -18.40 -18.48 33.03
N ASP A 345 -18.79 -18.79 31.81
CA ASP A 345 -20.18 -19.00 31.41
C ASP A 345 -20.57 -20.45 31.66
N LEU A 346 -21.53 -20.64 32.56
CA LEU A 346 -21.95 -21.93 33.08
C LEU A 346 -23.40 -22.19 32.72
N THR A 347 -23.63 -23.29 32.00
CA THR A 347 -24.97 -23.74 31.66
C THR A 347 -25.26 -25.05 32.37
N LEU A 348 -26.35 -25.12 33.14
CA LEU A 348 -26.78 -26.31 33.85
C LEU A 348 -27.27 -27.41 32.90
N ALA A 349 -27.19 -28.65 33.38
CA ALA A 349 -27.81 -29.79 32.73
C ALA A 349 -29.33 -29.63 32.62
N ASP A 350 -29.93 -30.30 31.63
CA ASP A 350 -31.38 -30.27 31.42
C ASP A 350 -32.10 -30.79 32.68
N PRO A 351 -33.02 -30.01 33.28
CA PRO A 351 -33.70 -30.38 34.52
C PRO A 351 -34.61 -31.61 34.38
N THR A 352 -34.92 -32.04 33.15
CA THR A 352 -35.67 -33.27 32.87
C THR A 352 -34.80 -34.52 32.97
N VAL A 353 -33.47 -34.37 32.84
CA VAL A 353 -32.49 -35.46 32.87
C VAL A 353 -31.80 -35.52 34.23
N VAL A 354 -31.41 -34.37 34.77
CA VAL A 354 -30.76 -34.25 36.08
C VAL A 354 -31.59 -33.34 36.96
N ALA A 355 -31.86 -33.76 38.20
CA ALA A 355 -32.61 -32.94 39.14
C ALA A 355 -31.89 -31.60 39.40
N PRO A 356 -32.59 -30.45 39.45
CA PRO A 356 -31.98 -29.16 39.74
C PRO A 356 -31.23 -29.16 41.07
N ALA A 357 -30.14 -28.41 41.13
CA ALA A 357 -29.34 -28.29 42.34
C ALA A 357 -30.19 -27.73 43.50
N LYS A 358 -30.06 -28.33 44.69
CA LYS A 358 -30.81 -27.89 45.88
C LYS A 358 -29.86 -27.68 47.07
N PRO A 359 -29.26 -26.48 47.20
CA PRO A 359 -28.32 -26.19 48.27
C PRO A 359 -29.02 -26.01 49.62
N THR A 360 -28.26 -26.14 50.70
CA THR A 360 -28.67 -25.63 52.01
C THR A 360 -28.60 -24.10 52.05
N ALA A 361 -29.45 -23.46 52.87
CA ALA A 361 -29.48 -21.99 52.98
C ALA A 361 -28.15 -21.38 53.49
N ASN A 362 -27.31 -22.17 54.15
CA ASN A 362 -26.00 -21.76 54.64
C ASN A 362 -24.84 -22.19 53.72
N LEU A 363 -25.11 -22.58 52.47
CA LEU A 363 -24.08 -22.92 51.50
C LEU A 363 -23.21 -21.70 51.19
N VAL A 364 -21.89 -21.89 51.29
CA VAL A 364 -20.89 -20.90 50.89
C VAL A 364 -19.86 -21.59 50.03
N LEU A 365 -19.73 -21.15 48.78
CA LEU A 365 -18.63 -21.49 47.91
C LEU A 365 -17.58 -20.38 47.97
N VAL A 366 -16.32 -20.77 47.95
CA VAL A 366 -15.19 -19.86 47.82
C VAL A 366 -14.44 -20.15 46.53
N MET A 367 -14.21 -19.12 45.72
CA MET A 367 -13.33 -19.19 44.56
C MET A 367 -11.95 -18.71 44.99
N GLU A 368 -10.91 -19.46 44.64
CA GLU A 368 -9.54 -19.25 45.09
C GLU A 368 -8.58 -19.36 43.90
N PHE A 369 -7.49 -18.59 43.94
CA PHE A 369 -6.38 -18.66 43.00
C PHE A 369 -5.07 -18.92 43.75
N PHE A 370 -4.04 -19.38 43.04
CA PHE A 370 -2.72 -19.59 43.64
C PHE A 370 -1.84 -18.34 43.48
N ASN A 371 -1.26 -17.86 44.59
CA ASN A 371 -0.42 -16.65 44.61
C ASN A 371 1.09 -16.93 44.69
N GLY A 372 1.51 -18.17 44.43
CA GLY A 372 2.90 -18.62 44.53
C GLY A 372 3.25 -19.29 45.86
N THR A 373 2.44 -19.07 46.90
CA THR A 373 2.65 -19.70 48.22
C THR A 373 1.46 -20.51 48.71
N ARG A 374 0.24 -20.01 48.46
CA ARG A 374 -0.99 -20.65 48.92
C ARG A 374 -2.15 -20.26 48.02
N TRP A 375 -3.25 -20.97 48.21
CA TRP A 375 -4.54 -20.59 47.66
C TRP A 375 -5.11 -19.41 48.43
N VAL A 376 -5.46 -18.35 47.70
CA VAL A 376 -5.99 -17.09 48.22
C VAL A 376 -7.41 -16.89 47.70
N GLU A 377 -8.28 -16.40 48.57
CA GLU A 377 -9.67 -16.11 48.24
C GLU A 377 -9.77 -14.99 47.19
N LEU A 378 -10.39 -15.35 46.06
CA LEU A 378 -10.77 -14.45 44.99
C LEU A 378 -12.15 -13.83 45.28
N GLY A 379 -13.10 -14.65 45.73
CA GLY A 379 -14.45 -14.23 46.07
C GLY A 379 -15.27 -15.35 46.68
N ARG A 380 -16.45 -15.00 47.22
CA ARG A 380 -17.41 -15.95 47.78
C ARG A 380 -18.76 -15.81 47.11
N THR A 381 -19.48 -16.91 47.02
CA THR A 381 -20.86 -16.91 46.53
C THR A 381 -21.74 -17.82 47.39
N THR A 382 -23.01 -17.45 47.46
CA THR A 382 -24.06 -18.14 48.22
C THR A 382 -25.32 -18.27 47.36
N PRO A 383 -26.30 -19.09 47.75
CA PRO A 383 -27.60 -19.16 47.05
C PRO A 383 -28.38 -17.84 47.02
N GLU A 384 -28.02 -16.86 47.88
CA GLU A 384 -28.60 -15.51 47.90
C GLU A 384 -27.81 -14.51 47.03
N GLY A 385 -26.67 -14.93 46.47
CA GLY A 385 -25.77 -14.12 45.66
C GLY A 385 -24.40 -13.89 46.31
N VAL A 386 -23.65 -12.94 45.75
CA VAL A 386 -22.33 -12.54 46.24
C VAL A 386 -22.49 -11.67 47.50
N PRO A 387 -21.78 -11.96 48.60
CA PRO A 387 -21.79 -11.11 49.81
C PRO A 387 -21.27 -9.69 49.55
N ASP A 388 -21.70 -8.69 50.33
CA ASP A 388 -21.35 -7.27 50.16
C ASP A 388 -19.84 -6.96 50.11
N THR A 389 -19.00 -7.84 50.68
CA THR A 389 -17.54 -7.65 50.70
C THR A 389 -16.92 -8.38 49.51
N VAL A 390 -16.67 -7.64 48.43
CA VAL A 390 -16.17 -8.19 47.17
C VAL A 390 -14.71 -7.80 46.97
N LYS A 391 -13.84 -8.79 46.71
CA LYS A 391 -12.48 -8.59 46.22
C LYS A 391 -12.45 -8.81 44.71
N HIS A 392 -11.49 -8.19 44.03
CA HIS A 392 -11.23 -8.41 42.59
C HIS A 392 -12.44 -8.20 41.67
N ASP A 393 -13.42 -7.38 42.09
CA ASP A 393 -14.73 -7.21 41.43
C ASP A 393 -15.37 -8.55 41.01
N PHE A 394 -15.32 -9.53 41.93
CA PHE A 394 -15.94 -10.83 41.78
C PHE A 394 -17.47 -10.72 41.71
N ARG A 395 -18.05 -11.29 40.65
CA ARG A 395 -19.48 -11.32 40.40
C ARG A 395 -19.90 -12.74 40.06
N ASP A 396 -21.07 -13.15 40.54
CA ASP A 396 -21.66 -14.45 40.24
C ASP A 396 -23.16 -14.31 40.03
N SER A 397 -23.63 -14.63 38.82
CA SER A 397 -25.07 -14.72 38.50
C SER A 397 -25.61 -16.16 38.51
N THR A 398 -24.76 -17.16 38.78
CA THR A 398 -25.16 -18.57 38.93
C THR A 398 -25.76 -18.88 40.31
N LEU A 399 -25.68 -17.94 41.26
CA LEU A 399 -26.15 -18.08 42.63
C LEU A 399 -25.60 -19.35 43.30
N ALA A 400 -24.26 -19.45 43.36
CA ALA A 400 -23.55 -20.63 43.84
C ALA A 400 -23.87 -21.90 43.03
N LEU A 401 -23.76 -21.80 41.70
CA LEU A 401 -23.94 -22.90 40.74
C LEU A 401 -25.36 -23.51 40.74
N THR A 402 -26.38 -22.74 41.11
CA THR A 402 -27.78 -23.21 41.17
C THR A 402 -28.62 -22.79 39.98
N THR A 403 -28.18 -21.78 39.23
CA THR A 403 -28.81 -21.32 37.99
C THR A 403 -27.78 -21.17 36.87
N ASN A 404 -28.25 -21.13 35.63
CA ASN A 404 -27.40 -20.68 34.51
C ASN A 404 -26.93 -19.26 34.78
N GLY A 405 -25.70 -18.96 34.38
CA GLY A 405 -25.15 -17.63 34.56
C GLY A 405 -23.65 -17.58 34.32
N THR A 406 -23.07 -16.48 34.75
CA THR A 406 -21.68 -16.13 34.53
C THR A 406 -21.04 -15.80 35.87
N ILE A 407 -19.86 -16.36 36.11
CA ILE A 407 -18.96 -15.91 37.17
C ILE A 407 -17.90 -15.04 36.51
N SER A 408 -17.61 -13.85 37.04
CA SER A 408 -16.57 -12.97 36.49
C SER A 408 -15.75 -12.29 37.56
N PHE A 409 -14.51 -11.96 37.23
CA PHE A 409 -13.59 -11.25 38.13
C PHE A 409 -12.45 -10.60 37.35
N LEU A 410 -11.79 -9.62 37.97
CA LEU A 410 -10.51 -9.09 37.51
C LEU A 410 -9.39 -10.04 37.94
N ARG A 411 -8.54 -10.47 37.00
CA ARG A 411 -7.40 -11.34 37.31
C ARG A 411 -6.48 -10.64 38.31
N PRO A 412 -6.18 -11.26 39.47
CA PRO A 412 -5.24 -10.68 40.43
C PRO A 412 -3.79 -10.66 39.92
N ASP A 413 -3.07 -9.56 40.15
CA ASP A 413 -1.65 -9.41 39.78
C ASP A 413 -0.73 -10.44 40.46
N GLU A 414 -1.10 -10.92 41.66
CA GLU A 414 -0.33 -11.93 42.40
C GLU A 414 -0.53 -13.35 41.87
N MET A 415 -1.44 -13.58 40.92
CA MET A 415 -1.74 -14.91 40.39
C MET A 415 -0.55 -15.44 39.59
N VAL A 416 -0.12 -16.67 39.88
CA VAL A 416 0.98 -17.34 39.18
C VAL A 416 0.61 -18.77 38.81
N ALA A 417 1.25 -19.30 37.78
CA ALA A 417 1.12 -20.70 37.39
C ALA A 417 1.48 -21.67 38.53
N HIS A 418 0.76 -22.78 38.61
CA HIS A 418 0.96 -23.82 39.62
C HIS A 418 0.64 -25.21 39.05
N GLU A 419 1.30 -26.24 39.57
CA GLU A 419 1.01 -27.63 39.19
C GLU A 419 -0.13 -28.19 40.04
N VAL A 420 -1.20 -28.64 39.39
CA VAL A 420 -2.30 -29.39 40.02
C VAL A 420 -2.49 -30.70 39.27
N ASN A 421 -2.36 -31.83 39.98
CA ASN A 421 -2.53 -33.18 39.42
C ASN A 421 -1.68 -33.44 38.15
N GLY A 422 -0.42 -32.97 38.13
CA GLY A 422 0.52 -33.16 37.02
C GLY A 422 0.33 -32.19 35.85
N GLN A 423 -0.48 -31.15 35.99
CA GLN A 423 -0.76 -30.15 34.96
C GLN A 423 -0.37 -28.76 35.49
N GLU A 424 0.61 -28.13 34.84
CA GLU A 424 1.12 -26.80 35.17
C GLU A 424 0.39 -25.73 34.36
N GLY A 425 0.01 -24.63 35.02
CA GLY A 425 -0.57 -23.46 34.36
C GLY A 425 -1.39 -22.61 35.33
N HIS A 426 -2.18 -21.68 34.80
CA HIS A 426 -3.00 -20.78 35.63
C HIS A 426 -4.35 -21.40 36.03
N TRP A 427 -4.47 -21.72 37.33
CA TRP A 427 -5.64 -22.36 37.90
C TRP A 427 -6.52 -21.41 38.70
N VAL A 428 -7.83 -21.61 38.59
CA VAL A 428 -8.78 -21.17 39.61
C VAL A 428 -9.51 -22.39 40.15
N ARG A 429 -9.81 -22.38 41.45
CA ARG A 429 -10.61 -23.45 42.07
C ARG A 429 -11.79 -22.89 42.84
N MET A 430 -12.93 -23.56 42.76
CA MET A 430 -14.12 -23.28 43.55
C MET A 430 -14.35 -24.40 44.56
N ARG A 431 -14.41 -24.08 45.86
CA ARG A 431 -14.48 -25.06 46.95
C ARG A 431 -15.69 -24.81 47.85
N ILE A 432 -16.29 -25.88 48.35
CA ILE A 432 -17.31 -25.79 49.39
C ILE A 432 -16.64 -25.41 50.71
N LEU A 433 -16.91 -24.20 51.19
CA LEU A 433 -16.42 -23.72 52.49
C LEU A 433 -17.37 -24.14 53.62
N GLN A 434 -18.68 -24.08 53.36
CA GLN A 434 -19.72 -24.39 54.33
C GLN A 434 -21.00 -24.84 53.61
N GLY A 435 -21.82 -25.66 54.27
CA GLY A 435 -23.09 -26.16 53.73
C GLY A 435 -22.93 -27.40 52.86
N ASP A 436 -24.02 -27.81 52.21
CA ASP A 436 -24.04 -28.96 51.29
C ASP A 436 -25.13 -28.79 50.23
N TYR A 437 -25.12 -29.66 49.21
CA TYR A 437 -26.18 -29.75 48.19
C TYR A 437 -27.16 -30.88 48.50
N GLY A 438 -27.47 -31.07 49.78
CA GLY A 438 -28.21 -32.21 50.28
C GLY A 438 -27.29 -33.38 50.68
N ARG A 439 -27.90 -34.42 51.23
CA ARG A 439 -27.23 -35.61 51.76
C ARG A 439 -27.87 -36.85 51.20
N ALA A 440 -27.06 -37.88 50.97
CA ALA A 440 -27.61 -39.19 50.65
C ALA A 440 -28.54 -39.63 51.79
N GLY A 441 -29.75 -40.07 51.44
CA GLY A 441 -30.70 -40.60 52.41
C GLY A 441 -30.09 -41.73 53.24
N ALA A 442 -30.55 -41.88 54.47
CA ALA A 442 -30.06 -42.90 55.39
C ALA A 442 -31.22 -43.62 56.05
N TYR A 443 -31.04 -44.93 56.27
CA TYR A 443 -31.93 -45.69 57.13
C TYR A 443 -31.72 -45.27 58.58
N GLN A 444 -32.79 -44.76 59.21
CA GLN A 444 -32.81 -44.40 60.63
C GLN A 444 -33.83 -45.26 61.35
N VAL A 445 -33.53 -45.65 62.59
CA VAL A 445 -34.48 -46.37 63.43
C VAL A 445 -35.42 -45.37 64.08
N VAL A 446 -36.69 -45.40 63.69
CA VAL A 446 -37.78 -44.61 64.28
C VAL A 446 -38.80 -45.58 64.85
N ASP A 447 -39.06 -45.50 66.16
CA ASP A 447 -39.97 -46.39 66.89
C ASP A 447 -39.72 -47.89 66.68
N GLY A 448 -38.45 -48.29 66.54
CA GLY A 448 -38.04 -49.69 66.36
C GLY A 448 -38.11 -50.21 64.92
N ASN A 449 -38.54 -49.39 63.95
CA ASN A 449 -38.54 -49.73 62.53
C ASN A 449 -37.46 -48.94 61.78
N TRP A 450 -36.79 -49.60 60.83
CA TRP A 450 -35.90 -48.93 59.89
C TRP A 450 -36.73 -48.14 58.88
N VAL A 451 -36.67 -46.81 58.97
CA VAL A 451 -37.34 -45.89 58.04
C VAL A 451 -36.26 -45.20 57.21
N TRP A 452 -36.42 -45.22 55.89
CA TRP A 452 -35.59 -44.41 55.00
C TRP A 452 -35.96 -42.95 55.18
N LYS A 453 -35.04 -42.14 55.70
CA LYS A 453 -35.21 -40.70 55.82
C LYS A 453 -34.38 -39.99 54.77
N ASP A 454 -35.06 -39.12 54.03
CA ASP A 454 -34.51 -38.32 52.94
C ASP A 454 -35.04 -36.88 53.03
N GLU A 455 -34.68 -36.21 54.13
CA GLU A 455 -35.20 -34.87 54.45
C GLU A 455 -34.60 -33.78 53.54
N HIS A 456 -33.37 -34.00 53.05
CA HIS A 456 -32.63 -33.09 52.16
C HIS A 456 -31.90 -33.94 51.10
N PRO A 457 -32.60 -34.38 50.03
CA PRO A 457 -32.03 -35.28 49.04
C PRO A 457 -30.81 -34.67 48.37
N LEU A 458 -29.80 -35.50 48.13
CA LEU A 458 -28.56 -35.15 47.45
C LEU A 458 -28.85 -34.71 46.00
N GLN A 459 -28.72 -33.42 45.73
CA GLN A 459 -28.95 -32.78 44.43
C GLN A 459 -27.83 -31.78 44.14
N PRO A 460 -26.62 -32.27 43.82
CA PRO A 460 -25.49 -31.41 43.45
C PRO A 460 -25.69 -30.74 42.09
N PRO A 461 -24.97 -29.65 41.81
CA PRO A 461 -25.02 -29.01 40.51
C PRO A 461 -24.42 -29.90 39.44
N ALA A 462 -25.11 -30.00 38.30
CA ALA A 462 -24.62 -30.63 37.09
C ALA A 462 -24.59 -29.61 35.96
N MET A 463 -23.47 -29.54 35.26
CA MET A 463 -23.23 -28.60 34.17
C MET A 463 -23.30 -29.32 32.84
N ARG A 464 -23.91 -28.67 31.85
CA ARG A 464 -23.90 -29.08 30.44
C ARG A 464 -22.66 -28.57 29.72
N SER A 465 -22.25 -27.34 30.01
CA SER A 465 -21.07 -26.72 29.41
C SER A 465 -20.44 -25.72 30.37
N LEU A 466 -19.14 -25.52 30.16
CA LEU A 466 -18.36 -24.43 30.73
C LEU A 466 -17.59 -23.79 29.57
N GLU A 467 -17.82 -22.50 29.35
CA GLU A 467 -17.08 -21.68 28.41
C GLU A 467 -16.37 -20.56 29.18
N ILE A 468 -15.15 -20.22 28.74
CA ILE A 468 -14.32 -19.21 29.37
C ILE A 468 -14.04 -18.12 28.37
N ARG A 469 -14.24 -16.89 28.81
CA ARG A 469 -14.03 -15.67 28.03
C ARG A 469 -13.15 -14.72 28.81
N TYR A 470 -12.50 -13.79 28.10
CA TYR A 470 -11.79 -12.69 28.75
C TYR A 470 -11.88 -11.41 27.95
N SER A 471 -11.62 -10.30 28.62
CA SER A 471 -11.48 -8.99 28.01
C SER A 471 -10.43 -8.19 28.75
N GLN A 472 -9.50 -7.59 28.02
CA GLN A 472 -8.49 -6.67 28.55
C GLN A 472 -8.90 -5.22 28.37
N VAL A 473 -8.41 -4.35 29.25
CA VAL A 473 -8.46 -2.90 29.02
C VAL A 473 -7.29 -2.52 28.11
N PRO A 474 -7.47 -1.61 27.13
CA PRO A 474 -6.37 -1.21 26.27
C PRO A 474 -5.16 -0.66 27.03
N TYR A 475 -3.99 -1.23 26.79
CA TYR A 475 -2.70 -0.74 27.31
C TYR A 475 -1.65 -0.67 26.20
N ALA A 476 -0.61 0.13 26.41
CA ALA A 476 0.38 0.48 25.37
C ALA A 476 1.01 -0.76 24.70
N ILE A 477 1.34 -0.65 23.42
CA ILE A 477 1.95 -1.75 22.65
C ILE A 477 3.44 -1.97 22.97
N ASP A 478 3.94 -3.16 22.61
CA ASP A 478 5.34 -3.56 22.84
C ASP A 478 6.36 -2.82 21.98
N ARG A 479 6.07 -2.68 20.67
CA ARG A 479 6.93 -1.98 19.70
C ARG A 479 6.12 -1.24 18.65
N CYS A 480 6.66 -0.11 18.20
CA CYS A 480 6.12 0.65 17.07
C CYS A 480 7.26 1.20 16.20
N TYR A 481 7.21 0.94 14.89
CA TYR A 481 8.17 1.50 13.92
C TYR A 481 7.43 2.14 12.76
N SER A 482 7.91 3.30 12.34
CA SER A 482 7.51 3.91 11.08
C SER A 482 8.57 3.62 10.01
N TYR A 483 8.15 3.15 8.85
CA TYR A 483 9.01 2.96 7.68
C TYR A 483 8.64 3.97 6.60
N ASN A 484 9.52 4.94 6.40
CA ASN A 484 9.38 6.02 5.43
C ASN A 484 10.65 6.11 4.59
N ASP A 485 10.50 6.29 3.28
CA ASP A 485 11.60 6.55 2.35
C ASP A 485 12.80 5.59 2.56
N PHE A 486 12.50 4.29 2.61
CA PHE A 486 13.46 3.18 2.78
C PHE A 486 14.17 3.13 4.14
N THR A 487 13.67 3.85 5.16
CA THR A 487 14.29 3.94 6.48
C THR A 487 13.30 3.59 7.59
N PHE A 488 13.73 2.73 8.53
CA PHE A 488 13.01 2.47 9.77
C PHE A 488 13.35 3.51 10.83
N LEU A 489 12.33 3.97 11.55
CA LEU A 489 12.48 4.80 12.74
C LEU A 489 11.68 4.18 13.89
N ASP A 490 12.37 3.98 15.03
CA ASP A 490 11.76 3.44 16.25
C ASP A 490 10.93 4.52 16.96
N GLN A 491 9.64 4.24 17.13
CA GLN A 491 8.65 5.11 17.77
C GLN A 491 8.18 4.54 19.11
N THR A 492 8.76 3.44 19.59
CA THR A 492 8.31 2.68 20.77
C THR A 492 8.24 3.54 22.03
N HIS A 493 9.24 4.41 22.25
CA HIS A 493 9.23 5.32 23.40
C HIS A 493 8.20 6.45 23.29
N VAL A 494 7.78 6.80 22.07
CA VAL A 494 6.80 7.86 21.82
C VAL A 494 5.39 7.34 22.05
N VAL A 495 5.06 6.15 21.51
CA VAL A 495 3.71 5.57 21.63
C VAL A 495 3.30 5.19 23.06
N ARG A 496 4.26 5.13 23.99
CA ARG A 496 4.05 4.83 25.41
C ARG A 496 3.93 6.09 26.28
N ASP A 497 4.16 7.26 25.70
CA ASP A 497 4.15 8.55 26.41
C ASP A 497 2.97 9.39 25.90
N ASP A 498 1.92 9.48 26.70
CA ASP A 498 0.67 10.18 26.35
C ASP A 498 0.85 11.68 26.05
N PHE A 499 2.03 12.26 26.32
CA PHE A 499 2.33 13.66 26.06
C PHE A 499 3.14 13.88 24.79
N LYS A 500 3.55 12.82 24.10
CA LYS A 500 4.30 12.92 22.85
C LYS A 500 3.46 12.43 21.67
N SER A 501 3.84 12.90 20.50
CA SER A 501 3.30 12.42 19.22
C SER A 501 4.42 12.36 18.19
N PHE A 502 4.20 11.55 17.16
CA PHE A 502 5.08 11.42 16.01
C PHE A 502 4.27 11.46 14.71
N GLN A 503 4.96 11.75 13.63
CA GLN A 503 4.42 11.68 12.28
C GLN A 503 4.62 10.24 11.77
N ALA A 504 3.55 9.45 11.65
CA ALA A 504 3.65 8.05 11.21
C ALA A 504 4.14 7.96 9.75
N PHE A 505 3.62 8.85 8.90
CA PHE A 505 4.03 8.97 7.50
C PHE A 505 4.53 10.37 7.21
N GLU A 506 5.80 10.48 6.82
CA GLU A 506 6.38 11.78 6.47
C GLU A 506 5.66 12.36 5.24
N PRO A 507 5.38 13.68 5.23
CA PRO A 507 4.88 14.34 4.04
C PRO A 507 5.85 14.14 2.88
N PHE A 508 5.31 13.99 1.67
CA PHE A 508 6.10 13.88 0.45
C PHE A 508 6.97 15.13 0.30
N ARG A 509 8.29 14.94 0.38
CA ARG A 509 9.25 16.05 0.31
C ARG A 509 9.24 16.74 -1.05
N GLU A 510 8.99 15.99 -2.12
CA GLU A 510 8.94 16.48 -3.50
C GLU A 510 7.50 16.63 -4.01
N GLU A 511 6.92 17.83 -3.83
CA GLU A 511 5.62 18.18 -4.44
C GLU A 511 5.69 18.26 -5.98
N ASN A 512 6.87 18.64 -6.51
CA ASN A 512 7.11 18.78 -7.94
C ASN A 512 7.90 17.59 -8.48
N PRO A 513 7.65 17.15 -9.72
CA PRO A 513 8.47 16.13 -10.36
C PRO A 513 9.96 16.52 -10.40
N ALA A 514 10.84 15.61 -9.99
CA ALA A 514 12.28 15.82 -9.91
C ALA A 514 13.06 14.67 -10.57
N LEU A 515 14.15 15.02 -11.25
CA LEU A 515 15.14 14.08 -11.77
C LEU A 515 16.44 14.23 -10.99
N TYR A 516 16.87 13.16 -10.34
CA TYR A 516 18.11 13.08 -9.60
C TYR A 516 19.21 12.43 -10.46
N LEU A 517 20.35 13.11 -10.55
CA LEU A 517 21.54 12.62 -11.25
C LEU A 517 22.67 12.38 -10.23
N GLY A 518 22.94 11.12 -9.92
CA GLY A 518 24.03 10.69 -9.04
C GLY A 518 25.34 10.57 -9.79
N LEU A 519 26.37 11.29 -9.36
CA LEU A 519 27.72 11.23 -9.93
C LEU A 519 28.64 10.41 -9.01
N ASP A 520 29.56 9.64 -9.61
CA ASP A 520 30.54 8.83 -8.85
C ASP A 520 31.66 9.64 -8.18
N SER A 521 31.80 10.90 -8.57
CA SER A 521 32.82 11.82 -8.11
C SER A 521 32.33 13.27 -8.23
N PRO A 522 32.85 14.20 -7.40
CA PRO A 522 32.47 15.60 -7.49
C PRO A 522 32.79 16.20 -8.87
N LEU A 523 31.93 17.12 -9.34
CA LEU A 523 32.23 17.91 -10.53
C LEU A 523 33.49 18.77 -10.29
N PRO A 524 34.37 18.91 -11.30
CA PRO A 524 35.54 19.77 -11.19
C PRO A 524 35.14 21.25 -11.20
N GLU A 525 36.10 22.13 -10.88
CA GLU A 525 35.90 23.59 -10.96
C GLU A 525 35.79 24.12 -12.40
N GLN A 526 36.10 23.29 -13.41
CA GLN A 526 35.98 23.63 -14.82
C GLN A 526 34.56 23.37 -15.36
N SER A 527 34.18 24.07 -16.43
CA SER A 527 32.87 23.88 -17.06
C SER A 527 32.74 22.50 -17.70
N VAL A 528 31.72 21.74 -17.27
CA VAL A 528 31.35 20.43 -17.83
C VAL A 528 30.11 20.59 -18.70
N ARG A 529 30.02 19.83 -19.79
CA ARG A 529 28.85 19.81 -20.68
C ARG A 529 28.11 18.48 -20.51
N LEU A 530 26.80 18.57 -20.27
CA LEU A 530 25.90 17.44 -20.27
C LEU A 530 25.08 17.47 -21.56
N TYR A 531 25.08 16.36 -22.30
CA TYR A 531 24.22 16.20 -23.46
C TYR A 531 23.00 15.36 -23.10
N LEU A 532 21.82 15.86 -23.40
CA LEU A 532 20.55 15.18 -23.22
C LEU A 532 19.89 15.04 -24.58
N ARG A 533 19.68 13.80 -25.01
CA ARG A 533 18.91 13.52 -26.22
C ARG A 533 17.45 13.46 -25.84
N LEU A 534 16.68 14.44 -26.31
CA LEU A 534 15.25 14.56 -26.04
C LEU A 534 14.48 14.04 -27.26
N GLU A 535 13.37 13.35 -27.01
CA GLU A 535 12.40 13.01 -28.05
C GLU A 535 11.36 14.12 -28.10
N GLU A 536 11.34 14.87 -29.21
CA GLU A 536 10.30 15.88 -29.42
C GLU A 536 8.99 15.16 -29.72
N PHE A 537 8.01 15.32 -28.83
CA PHE A 537 6.63 15.00 -29.17
C PHE A 537 6.17 16.05 -30.19
N GLU A 538 6.05 15.66 -31.46
CA GLU A 538 5.24 16.40 -32.42
C GLU A 538 3.80 16.41 -31.87
N GLU A 539 3.34 17.55 -31.35
CA GLU A 539 1.90 17.81 -31.25
C GLU A 539 1.35 17.60 -32.66
N GLY A 540 0.49 16.58 -32.84
CA GLY A 540 -0.02 16.19 -34.15
C GLY A 540 -0.47 17.41 -34.97
N GLU A 541 -0.20 17.37 -36.29
CA GLU A 541 -0.35 18.42 -37.32
C GLU A 541 -1.76 19.05 -37.49
N HIS A 542 -2.57 19.19 -36.44
CA HIS A 542 -3.82 19.96 -36.47
C HIS A 542 -3.68 21.43 -36.10
N ASP A 543 -2.48 21.91 -35.75
CA ASP A 543 -2.27 23.32 -35.37
C ASP A 543 -1.09 23.99 -36.09
N VAL A 544 -0.78 23.59 -37.33
CA VAL A 544 -0.05 24.50 -38.25
C VAL A 544 -1.01 25.59 -38.71
N VAL A 545 -1.30 26.52 -37.80
CA VAL A 545 -1.80 27.83 -38.19
C VAL A 545 -0.68 28.47 -38.99
N LEU A 546 -0.79 28.40 -40.33
CA LEU A 546 -0.10 29.33 -41.23
C LEU A 546 -0.16 30.68 -40.55
N SER A 547 0.99 31.26 -40.19
CA SER A 547 1.07 32.55 -39.55
C SER A 547 0.18 33.53 -40.33
N GLU A 548 -1.01 33.82 -39.80
CA GLU A 548 -1.91 34.76 -40.43
C GLU A 548 -1.16 36.09 -40.58
N PRO A 549 -1.19 36.76 -41.74
CA PRO A 549 -0.41 37.97 -41.97
C PRO A 549 -0.85 39.16 -41.11
N PHE A 550 -1.86 39.00 -40.25
CA PHE A 550 -2.50 40.06 -39.51
C PHE A 550 -2.58 39.73 -38.00
N PRO A 551 -1.51 40.00 -37.23
CA PRO A 551 -1.46 39.72 -35.79
C PRO A 551 -2.50 40.47 -34.95
N GLU A 552 -3.20 41.46 -35.52
CA GLU A 552 -4.11 42.37 -34.82
C GLU A 552 -5.52 41.80 -34.61
N GLU A 553 -5.93 40.75 -35.33
CA GLU A 553 -7.29 40.18 -35.24
C GLU A 553 -7.40 38.95 -34.29
N ALA A 554 -6.28 38.43 -33.79
CA ALA A 554 -6.29 37.32 -32.83
C ALA A 554 -6.98 37.73 -31.52
N SER A 555 -7.96 36.93 -31.09
CA SER A 555 -8.73 37.21 -29.89
C SER A 555 -7.82 37.32 -28.66
N GLU A 556 -8.17 38.19 -27.70
CA GLU A 556 -7.41 38.35 -26.44
C GLU A 556 -7.27 37.00 -25.68
N ARG A 557 -8.22 36.08 -25.93
CA ARG A 557 -8.26 34.71 -25.40
C ARG A 557 -7.21 33.80 -26.05
N GLU A 558 -6.93 33.93 -27.35
CA GLU A 558 -5.84 33.21 -28.04
C GLU A 558 -4.47 33.78 -27.72
N ARG A 559 -4.34 35.11 -27.59
CA ARG A 559 -3.11 35.74 -27.09
C ARG A 559 -2.80 35.28 -25.66
N ARG A 560 -3.83 35.14 -24.81
CA ARG A 560 -3.69 34.55 -23.47
C ARG A 560 -3.39 33.05 -23.50
N ARG A 561 -3.93 32.27 -24.43
CA ARG A 561 -3.61 30.84 -24.61
C ARG A 561 -2.15 30.65 -25.05
N ARG A 562 -1.67 31.41 -26.04
CA ARG A 562 -0.26 31.40 -26.49
C ARG A 562 0.72 31.91 -25.43
N ARG A 563 0.30 32.86 -24.58
CA ARG A 563 1.05 33.30 -23.38
C ARG A 563 0.95 32.32 -22.20
N ARG A 564 0.04 31.34 -22.26
CA ARG A 564 -0.14 30.25 -21.28
C ARG A 564 0.41 28.93 -21.82
N LYS A 565 1.56 28.93 -22.51
CA LYS A 565 2.48 27.83 -22.23
C LYS A 565 2.91 28.07 -20.79
N PRO A 566 2.61 27.19 -19.81
CA PRO A 566 3.28 27.31 -18.53
C PRO A 566 4.77 27.39 -18.87
N ASP A 567 5.45 28.45 -18.43
CA ASP A 567 6.91 28.42 -18.37
C ASP A 567 7.23 27.18 -17.54
N GLN A 568 7.54 26.05 -18.18
CA GLN A 568 8.14 24.91 -17.49
C GLN A 568 9.46 25.44 -16.98
N ARG A 569 9.47 25.84 -15.70
CA ARG A 569 10.64 26.37 -15.03
C ARG A 569 11.40 25.18 -14.49
N LEU A 570 12.41 24.76 -15.23
CA LEU A 570 13.37 23.78 -14.77
C LEU A 570 14.29 24.45 -13.75
N ALA A 571 14.29 23.95 -12.51
CA ALA A 571 15.25 24.34 -11.49
C ALA A 571 16.38 23.30 -11.47
N TRP A 572 17.62 23.77 -11.57
CA TRP A 572 18.80 22.92 -11.39
C TRP A 572 19.41 23.21 -10.02
N GLU A 573 19.53 22.17 -9.22
CA GLU A 573 20.11 22.24 -7.89
C GLU A 573 21.22 21.18 -7.73
N TYR A 574 22.15 21.42 -6.81
CA TYR A 574 23.15 20.44 -6.41
C TYR A 574 23.21 20.33 -4.88
N TRP A 575 23.49 19.14 -4.38
CA TRP A 575 23.67 18.90 -2.95
C TRP A 575 25.08 19.30 -2.51
N ASN A 576 25.19 20.26 -1.58
CA ASN A 576 26.47 20.73 -1.07
C ASN A 576 26.95 20.02 0.21
N GLY A 577 26.32 18.89 0.58
CA GLY A 577 26.57 18.18 1.83
C GLY A 577 25.67 18.59 3.00
N LYS A 578 24.91 19.69 2.87
CA LYS A 578 23.98 20.15 3.91
C LYS A 578 22.59 20.52 3.38
N ARG A 579 22.52 21.11 2.18
CA ARG A 579 21.27 21.51 1.53
C ARG A 579 21.42 21.49 0.01
N TRP A 580 20.29 21.45 -0.69
CA TRP A 580 20.22 21.77 -2.10
C TRP A 580 20.48 23.26 -2.32
N ALA A 581 21.27 23.57 -3.35
CA ALA A 581 21.61 24.92 -3.75
C ALA A 581 21.53 25.08 -5.27
N ASP A 582 21.10 26.26 -5.74
CA ASP A 582 21.00 26.59 -7.17
C ASP A 582 22.32 26.33 -7.93
N LEU A 583 22.25 25.51 -8.99
CA LEU A 583 23.37 25.21 -9.89
C LEU A 583 23.41 26.14 -11.13
N LYS A 584 22.26 26.71 -11.53
CA LYS A 584 22.09 27.67 -12.66
C LYS A 584 23.00 27.39 -13.87
N PRO A 585 22.86 26.23 -14.53
CA PRO A 585 23.65 25.92 -15.72
C PRO A 585 23.26 26.83 -16.89
N ARG A 586 24.17 26.95 -17.85
CA ARG A 586 23.84 27.51 -19.16
C ARG A 586 23.12 26.42 -19.97
N ASP A 587 21.79 26.47 -19.93
CA ASP A 587 20.93 25.50 -20.61
C ASP A 587 20.66 25.91 -22.07
N GLU A 588 21.03 25.05 -23.01
CA GLU A 588 20.76 25.21 -24.45
C GLU A 588 19.54 24.36 -24.90
N THR A 589 18.99 23.50 -24.04
CA THR A 589 17.80 22.66 -24.31
C THR A 589 16.46 23.39 -24.13
N VAL A 590 16.51 24.64 -23.67
CA VAL A 590 15.34 25.48 -23.36
C VAL A 590 14.41 24.76 -22.36
N ASN A 591 14.91 24.47 -21.15
CA ASN A 591 14.19 23.72 -20.11
C ASN A 591 13.75 22.32 -20.56
N LEU A 592 14.62 21.61 -21.29
CA LEU A 592 14.35 20.26 -21.83
C LEU A 592 13.18 20.20 -22.82
N THR A 593 12.96 21.26 -23.61
CA THR A 593 11.85 21.32 -24.58
C THR A 593 12.28 21.32 -26.05
N ARG A 594 13.57 21.43 -26.35
CA ARG A 594 14.09 21.44 -27.73
C ARG A 594 15.33 20.60 -27.90
N MET A 595 15.44 20.01 -29.09
CA MET A 595 16.64 19.34 -29.58
C MET A 595 17.45 20.32 -30.45
N ASP A 596 18.69 20.65 -30.04
CA ASP A 596 19.66 21.45 -30.83
C ASP A 596 20.89 20.62 -31.22
#